data_AF-A0A317TXU1-F1
#
_entry.id   AF-A0A317TXU1-F1
#
_cell.length_a   1.000
_cell.length_b   1.000
_cell.length_c   1.000
_cell.angle_alpha   90.00
_cell.angle_beta   90.00
_cell.angle_gamma   90.00
#
_symmetry.space_group_name_H-M   'P 1'
#
loop_
_entity.id
_entity.type
_entity.pdbx_description
1 polymer ?
#
loop_
_entity_poly.entity_id
_entity_poly.type
_entity_poly.pdbx_seq_one_letter_code
_entity_poly.pdbx_strand_id
1 'polypeptide(L)'
;MSNMNYQFLSHIDAPKRILTLTMDELVVAGLGFMLLIISNQKILVSLFGLGLLSSLRYLKKGEGPKSLLVLAYWHLPSGLTQFLLPQLPLSHHRVYVA
;
A
#
# COMPACT_ATOMS: atom_id res chain seq x y z
N MET A 1 31.03 21.79 -9.81
CA MET A 1 29.67 22.37 -9.78
C MET A 1 28.72 21.24 -9.45
N SER A 2 28.11 21.26 -8.27
CA SER A 2 27.12 20.25 -7.86
C SER A 2 25.87 20.43 -8.71
N ASN A 3 25.50 19.39 -9.47
CA ASN A 3 24.23 19.34 -10.18
C ASN A 3 23.09 19.30 -9.15
N MET A 4 22.64 20.47 -8.71
CA MET A 4 21.43 20.62 -7.91
C MET A 4 20.24 20.30 -8.81
N ASN A 5 19.84 19.03 -8.78
CA ASN A 5 18.71 18.52 -9.53
C ASN A 5 17.43 19.09 -8.88
N TYR A 6 16.98 20.24 -9.37
CA TYR A 6 15.84 20.97 -8.83
C TYR A 6 14.56 20.24 -9.23
N GLN A 7 14.06 19.37 -8.35
CA GLN A 7 12.82 18.63 -8.59
C GLN A 7 11.63 19.47 -8.14
N PHE A 8 10.84 19.98 -9.09
CA PHE A 8 9.55 20.59 -8.80
C PHE A 8 8.59 19.53 -8.25
N LEU A 9 8.36 19.55 -6.94
CA LEU A 9 7.33 18.76 -6.28
C LEU A 9 5.98 19.43 -6.59
N SER A 10 5.19 18.82 -7.47
CA SER A 10 3.94 19.42 -7.94
C SER A 10 2.89 19.60 -6.83
N HIS A 11 2.87 18.71 -5.82
CA HIS A 11 1.95 18.76 -4.67
C HIS A 11 2.70 18.33 -3.40
N ILE A 12 2.41 18.97 -2.25
CA ILE A 12 3.02 18.66 -0.94
C ILE A 12 2.75 17.21 -0.52
N ASP A 13 1.61 16.65 -0.93
CA ASP A 13 1.17 15.31 -0.56
C ASP A 13 1.45 14.24 -1.63
N ALA A 14 2.09 14.58 -2.75
CA ALA A 14 2.37 13.62 -3.80
C ALA A 14 3.38 12.57 -3.32
N PRO A 15 3.01 11.27 -3.21
CA PRO A 15 3.97 10.26 -2.83
C PRO A 15 5.05 10.14 -3.90
N LYS A 16 6.30 9.96 -3.46
CA LYS A 16 7.45 9.76 -4.36
C LYS A 16 7.20 8.53 -5.24
N ARG A 17 6.97 8.75 -6.54
CA ARG A 17 6.80 7.70 -7.55
C ARG A 17 8.13 7.46 -8.24
N ILE A 18 8.58 6.21 -8.26
CA ILE A 18 9.73 5.79 -9.06
C ILE A 18 9.16 5.14 -10.33
N LEU A 19 9.49 5.70 -11.50
CA LEU A 19 9.04 5.27 -12.84
C LEU A 19 7.53 5.31 -13.14
N THR A 20 6.66 5.17 -12.14
CA THR A 20 5.18 5.27 -12.13
C THR A 20 4.61 4.62 -10.86
N LEU A 21 5.40 3.75 -10.21
CA LEU A 21 5.01 3.00 -9.02
C LEU A 21 5.50 3.66 -7.73
N THR A 22 4.71 3.49 -6.69
CA THR A 22 5.09 3.75 -5.30
C THR A 22 5.95 2.59 -4.75
N MET A 23 6.76 2.84 -3.72
CA MET A 23 7.70 1.83 -3.19
C MET A 23 7.02 0.52 -2.79
N ASP A 24 5.83 0.62 -2.20
CA ASP A 24 5.02 -0.53 -1.81
C ASP A 24 4.48 -1.32 -3.01
N GLU A 25 4.07 -0.65 -4.09
CA GLU A 25 3.69 -1.34 -5.34
C GLU A 25 4.89 -2.06 -5.97
N LEU A 26 6.09 -1.50 -5.86
CA LEU A 26 7.32 -2.10 -6.38
C LEU A 26 7.70 -3.35 -5.57
N VAL A 27 7.54 -3.32 -4.25
CA VAL A 27 7.74 -4.50 -3.39
C VAL A 27 6.75 -5.60 -3.74
N VAL A 28 5.46 -5.28 -3.91
CA VAL A 28 4.43 -6.27 -4.29
C VAL A 28 4.70 -6.85 -5.68
N ALA A 29 5.10 -6.01 -6.65
CA ALA A 29 5.49 -6.47 -7.98
C ALA A 29 6.70 -7.42 -7.92
N GLY A 30 7.73 -7.04 -7.17
CA GLY A 30 8.95 -7.83 -7.00
C GLY A 30 8.69 -9.18 -6.34
N LEU A 31 7.91 -9.20 -5.25
CA LEU A 31 7.50 -10.44 -4.59
C LEU A 31 6.66 -11.33 -5.49
N GLY A 32 5.70 -10.75 -6.22
CA GLY A 32 4.89 -11.48 -7.20
C GLY A 32 5.74 -12.12 -8.30
N PHE A 33 6.75 -11.40 -8.79
CA PHE A 33 7.68 -11.90 -9.79
C PHE A 33 8.57 -13.03 -9.26
N MET A 34 9.10 -12.89 -8.03
CA MET A 34 9.87 -13.96 -7.38
C MET A 34 9.03 -15.23 -7.19
N LEU A 35 7.76 -15.08 -6.77
CA LEU A 35 6.84 -16.19 -6.60
C LEU A 35 6.52 -16.88 -7.94
N LEU A 36 6.43 -16.11 -9.03
CA LEU A 36 6.24 -16.62 -10.39
C LEU A 36 7.44 -17.44 -10.90
N ILE A 37 8.66 -17.06 -10.52
CA ILE A 37 9.87 -17.81 -10.84
C ILE A 37 9.89 -19.15 -10.11
N ILE A 38 9.61 -19.13 -8.80
CA ILE A 38 9.69 -20.32 -7.94
C ILE A 38 8.54 -21.30 -8.21
N SER A 39 7.35 -20.79 -8.56
CA SER A 39 6.16 -21.63 -8.71
C SER A 39 6.12 -22.39 -10.04
N ASN A 40 5.67 -23.64 -9.95
CA ASN A 40 5.35 -24.47 -11.10
C ASN A 40 4.03 -24.03 -11.78
N GLN A 41 3.09 -23.50 -11.00
CA GLN A 41 1.77 -23.05 -11.47
C GLN A 41 1.80 -21.58 -11.91
N LYS A 42 2.48 -21.30 -13.03
CA LYS A 42 2.78 -19.94 -13.48
C LYS A 42 1.53 -19.10 -13.79
N ILE A 43 0.48 -19.73 -14.34
CA ILE A 43 -0.77 -19.04 -14.70
C ILE A 43 -1.50 -18.53 -13.47
N LEU A 44 -1.68 -19.40 -12.46
CA LEU A 44 -2.36 -19.05 -11.22
C LEU A 44 -1.59 -17.94 -10.46
N VAL A 45 -0.27 -18.06 -10.40
CA VAL A 45 0.58 -17.08 -9.72
C VAL A 45 0.61 -15.74 -10.46
N SER A 46 0.65 -15.75 -11.78
CA SER A 46 0.56 -14.51 -12.58
C SER A 46 -0.77 -13.80 -12.34
N LEU A 47 -1.89 -14.54 -12.36
CA LEU A 47 -3.21 -13.98 -12.09
C LEU A 47 -3.30 -13.40 -10.68
N PHE A 48 -2.75 -14.11 -9.69
CA PHE A 48 -2.72 -13.67 -8.31
C PHE A 48 -1.86 -12.41 -8.12
N GLY A 49 -0.66 -12.38 -8.70
CA GLY A 49 0.24 -11.23 -8.62
C GLY A 49 -0.33 -9.99 -9.30
N LEU A 50 -0.89 -10.14 -10.50
CA LEU A 50 -1.55 -9.05 -11.22
C LEU A 50 -2.83 -8.59 -10.50
N GLY A 51 -3.60 -9.53 -9.93
CA GLY A 51 -4.79 -9.23 -9.14
C GLY A 51 -4.48 -8.41 -7.89
N LEU A 52 -3.43 -8.79 -7.14
CA LEU A 52 -2.95 -8.04 -5.99
C LEU A 52 -2.49 -6.64 -6.37
N LEU A 53 -1.68 -6.53 -7.42
CA LEU A 53 -1.13 -5.24 -7.84
C LEU A 53 -2.22 -4.31 -8.39
N SER A 54 -3.18 -4.85 -9.14
CA SER A 54 -4.34 -4.09 -9.65
C SER A 54 -5.26 -3.65 -8.51
N SER A 55 -5.52 -4.52 -7.53
CA SER A 55 -6.31 -4.19 -6.34
C SER A 55 -5.64 -3.10 -5.52
N LEU A 56 -4.33 -3.21 -5.29
CA LEU A 56 -3.55 -2.20 -4.59
C LEU A 56 -3.62 -0.84 -5.31
N ARG A 57 -3.44 -0.84 -6.63
CA ARG A 57 -3.58 0.38 -7.45
C ARG A 57 -4.97 0.98 -7.40
N TYR A 58 -6.01 0.13 -7.38
CA TYR A 58 -7.39 0.57 -7.29
C TYR A 58 -7.67 1.20 -5.92
N LEU A 59 -7.24 0.57 -4.82
CA LEU A 59 -7.37 1.10 -3.46
C LEU A 59 -6.61 2.42 -3.27
N LYS A 60 -5.50 2.61 -3.97
CA LYS A 60 -4.68 3.84 -3.91
C LYS A 60 -5.09 4.89 -4.94
N LYS A 61 -6.11 4.64 -5.77
CA LYS A 61 -6.50 5.55 -6.84
C LYS A 61 -7.16 6.80 -6.26
N GLY A 62 -6.37 7.85 -6.08
CA GLY A 62 -6.85 9.18 -5.67
C GLY A 62 -6.32 9.66 -4.31
N GLU A 63 -5.68 8.79 -3.53
CA GLU A 63 -5.18 9.14 -2.20
C GLU A 63 -3.71 8.68 -1.98
N GLY A 64 -3.03 9.31 -1.02
CA GLY A 64 -1.67 8.94 -0.64
C GLY A 64 -1.60 7.58 0.07
N PRO A 65 -0.39 7.03 0.32
CA PRO A 65 -0.19 5.71 0.93
C PRO A 65 -0.81 5.54 2.32
N LYS A 66 -1.14 6.65 3.00
CA LYS A 66 -1.84 6.65 4.29
C LYS A 66 -3.28 6.14 4.18
N SER A 67 -3.91 6.20 3.01
CA SER A 67 -5.27 5.68 2.81
C SER A 67 -5.38 4.18 3.08
N LEU A 68 -4.34 3.41 2.74
CA LEU A 68 -4.29 1.99 3.04
C LEU A 68 -4.36 1.70 4.55
N LEU A 69 -3.73 2.54 5.37
CA LEU A 69 -3.78 2.39 6.83
C LEU A 69 -5.18 2.73 7.37
N VAL A 70 -5.83 3.76 6.81
CA VAL A 70 -7.22 4.10 7.17
C VAL A 70 -8.16 2.96 6.79
N LEU A 71 -8.00 2.41 5.58
CA LEU A 71 -8.82 1.30 5.09
C LEU A 71 -8.58 0.03 5.92
N ALA A 72 -7.32 -0.24 6.28
CA ALA A 72 -6.98 -1.32 7.19
C ALA A 72 -7.60 -1.11 8.57
N TYR A 73 -7.59 0.10 9.12
CA TYR A 73 -8.19 0.40 10.41
C TYR A 73 -9.70 0.08 10.47
N TRP A 74 -10.43 0.35 9.38
CA TRP A 74 -11.87 0.08 9.31
C TRP A 74 -12.24 -1.36 8.97
N HIS A 75 -11.44 -2.03 8.12
CA HIS A 75 -11.82 -3.34 7.56
C HIS A 75 -11.03 -4.53 8.12
N LEU A 76 -9.85 -4.34 8.73
CA LEU A 76 -9.13 -5.45 9.35
C LEU A 76 -9.68 -5.76 10.76
N PRO A 77 -9.62 -7.03 11.18
CA PRO A 77 -9.97 -7.42 12.54
C PRO A 77 -9.05 -6.75 13.57
N SER A 78 -9.59 -6.50 14.76
CA SER A 78 -8.94 -5.75 15.84
C SER A 78 -7.55 -6.26 16.21
N GLY A 79 -7.32 -7.58 16.14
CA GLY A 79 -6.01 -8.17 16.42
C GLY A 79 -4.92 -7.72 15.46
N LEU A 80 -5.22 -7.61 14.16
CA LEU A 80 -4.26 -7.15 13.17
C LEU A 80 -4.08 -5.63 13.23
N THR A 81 -5.15 -4.88 13.45
CA THR A 81 -5.06 -3.43 13.59
C THR A 81 -4.26 -3.04 14.82
N GLN A 82 -4.41 -3.74 15.94
CA GLN A 82 -3.64 -3.46 17.17
C GLN A 82 -2.16 -3.85 17.04
N PHE A 83 -1.84 -4.87 16.23
CA PHE A 83 -0.45 -5.21 15.90
C PHE A 83 0.21 -4.16 15.01
N LEU A 84 -0.50 -3.67 13.99
CA LEU A 84 0.01 -2.67 13.05
C LEU A 84 0.01 -1.24 13.62
N LEU A 85 -0.97 -0.95 14.49
CA LEU A 85 -1.31 0.38 14.99
C LEU A 85 -1.59 0.32 16.51
N PRO A 86 -0.60 0.01 17.35
CA PRO A 86 -0.79 -0.27 18.77
C PRO A 86 -1.28 0.94 19.58
N GLN A 87 -1.08 2.16 19.07
CA GLN A 87 -1.45 3.41 19.73
C GLN A 87 -2.87 3.91 19.36
N LEU A 88 -3.53 3.29 18.37
CA LEU A 88 -4.88 3.69 17.98
C LEU A 88 -5.95 2.95 18.81
N PRO A 89 -7.05 3.63 19.17
CA PRO A 89 -8.17 2.99 19.84
C PRO A 89 -8.82 1.94 18.93
N LEU A 90 -9.54 1.00 19.52
CA LEU A 90 -10.28 0.00 18.77
C LEU A 90 -11.36 0.68 17.91
N SER A 91 -11.45 0.30 16.63
CA SER A 91 -12.41 0.87 15.67
C SER A 91 -13.87 0.77 16.11
N HIS A 92 -14.20 -0.22 16.95
CA HIS A 92 -15.55 -0.49 17.44
C HIS A 92 -15.88 0.28 18.73
N HIS A 93 -14.89 0.90 19.37
CA HIS A 93 -15.09 1.62 20.63
C HIS A 93 -15.70 3.00 20.34
N ARG A 94 -17.02 3.14 20.58
CA ARG A 94 -17.70 4.43 20.47
C ARG A 94 -17.63 5.14 21.82
N VAL A 95 -16.82 6.18 21.92
CA VAL A 95 -16.75 7.05 23.10
C VAL A 95 -17.91 8.06 23.00
N TYR A 96 -19.13 7.65 23.33
CA TYR A 96 -20.18 8.63 23.62
C TYR A 96 -20.03 9.04 25.08
N VAL A 97 -19.50 10.25 25.32
CA VAL A 97 -19.58 10.90 26.62
C VAL A 97 -20.86 11.73 26.62
N ALA A 98 -21.79 11.38 27.50
CA ALA A 98 -22.98 12.18 27.80
C ALA A 98 -22.64 13.26 28.84
#